data_AF-A0A1V2LNY3-F1
#
_entry.id   AF-A0A1V2LNY3-F1
#
_cell.length_a   1.000
_cell.length_b   1.000
_cell.length_c   1.000
_cell.angle_alpha   90.00
_cell.angle_beta   90.00
_cell.angle_gamma   90.00
#
_symmetry.space_group_name_H-M   'P 1'
#
loop_
_entity.id
_entity.type
_entity.pdbx_description
1 polymer ?
#
loop_
_entity_poly.entity_id
_entity_poly.type
_entity_poly.pdbx_seq_one_letter_code
_entity_poly.pdbx_strand_id
1 'polypeptide(L)'
;MVLADLGRRINNAVSEATKSSVVDESVVDTLLKEISNALMEADVDIKLVIQMRKKLKSKIDDTPNVNKKKLIQKAVFDELCELVDVKDAKVFKPKKKQCNVIMFVGLQGAGKTTTCTKVAVYYQRRGYKVGMVCADTFRAGAFDQLKQNATKARIPFYGSYTESDPVKVASEGVEKFKREKFEIIIVDTSGRHRQEEELFKEMIEIGDAVKPNQTIMVLDASIGQAAEAQARAFKESSNFGAIIMTKMDGHAKGGGAISAVAASKTPIIFIGTGEHIHDLESFTAKQFISKLLGIGDIQGLMDHVKSLNLDQGDTIKNFQEGKFTLKDLQTQMNNILKMGPLSKIAQMLPGGIGDMMNQVGEEETSKRFKRMVYIMDSMTKQELESDGSPFIDQPSRIIRVARGSGTSVTEVEAVLLQRNMFASMARTTKSMAQGGGMPGMPNMPGMPSMNSPQMRKAMQQMQSNPAMMENIQKMMGGMGGMGGMGGMPNQQDMMSMMQDPKIKAMAEQMKKQFGLS
;
A
#
# COMPACT_ATOMS: atom_id res chain seq x y z
N MET A 1 -4.42 -0.15 -12.35
CA MET A 1 -4.21 1.24 -11.88
C MET A 1 -3.19 1.90 -12.78
N VAL A 2 -3.44 3.11 -13.27
CA VAL A 2 -2.57 3.76 -14.26
C VAL A 2 -1.20 4.14 -13.67
N LEU A 3 -1.12 4.38 -12.36
CA LEU A 3 0.16 4.49 -11.64
C LEU A 3 1.05 3.24 -11.80
N ALA A 4 0.45 2.05 -11.87
CA ALA A 4 1.20 0.81 -12.05
C ALA A 4 1.81 0.68 -13.46
N ASP A 5 1.22 1.34 -14.47
CA ASP A 5 1.74 1.32 -15.84
C ASP A 5 2.97 2.21 -16.00
N LEU A 6 2.99 3.38 -15.34
CA LEU A 6 4.18 4.24 -15.28
C LEU A 6 5.35 3.52 -14.59
N GLY A 7 5.10 2.92 -13.43
CA GLY A 7 6.10 2.13 -12.72
C GLY A 7 6.60 0.95 -13.54
N ARG A 8 5.70 0.25 -14.24
CA ARG A 8 6.07 -0.86 -15.13
C ARG A 8 6.97 -0.39 -16.27
N ARG A 9 6.67 0.74 -16.91
CA ARG A 9 7.51 1.30 -17.99
C ARG A 9 8.87 1.74 -17.50
N ILE A 10 8.94 2.45 -16.37
CA ILE A 10 10.23 2.86 -15.78
C ILE A 10 11.04 1.62 -15.37
N ASN A 11 10.41 0.62 -14.76
CA ASN A 11 11.08 -0.64 -14.41
C ASN A 11 11.55 -1.42 -15.65
N ASN A 12 10.77 -1.42 -16.73
CA ASN A 12 11.16 -2.05 -18.00
C ASN A 12 12.35 -1.31 -18.62
N ALA A 13 12.30 0.03 -18.70
CA ALA A 13 13.39 0.85 -19.22
C ALA A 13 14.70 0.63 -18.43
N VAL A 14 14.59 0.58 -17.10
CA VAL A 14 15.75 0.25 -16.25
C VAL A 14 16.21 -1.18 -16.48
N SER A 15 15.29 -2.15 -16.54
CA SER A 15 15.61 -3.56 -16.78
C SER A 15 16.33 -3.77 -18.12
N GLU A 16 15.86 -3.14 -19.21
CA GLU A 16 16.48 -3.20 -20.53
C GLU A 16 17.88 -2.59 -20.54
N ALA A 17 18.04 -1.41 -19.94
CA ALA A 17 19.37 -0.81 -19.78
C ALA A 17 20.31 -1.68 -18.91
N THR A 18 19.76 -2.48 -17.99
CA THR A 18 20.56 -3.43 -17.18
C THR A 18 20.87 -4.76 -17.86
N LYS A 19 20.25 -5.11 -18.99
CA LYS A 19 20.60 -6.33 -19.76
C LYS A 19 21.94 -6.20 -20.48
N SER A 20 22.32 -4.98 -20.86
CA SER A 20 23.64 -4.70 -21.42
C SER A 20 24.73 -4.87 -20.37
N SER A 21 25.79 -5.61 -20.72
CA SER A 21 26.95 -5.88 -19.84
C SER A 21 27.81 -4.64 -19.59
N VAL A 22 27.78 -3.69 -20.53
CA VAL A 22 28.42 -2.38 -20.44
C VAL A 22 27.34 -1.30 -20.55
N VAL A 23 27.35 -0.36 -19.61
CA VAL A 23 26.45 0.81 -19.64
C VAL A 23 27.21 1.96 -20.30
N ASP A 24 27.09 2.04 -21.63
CA ASP A 24 27.63 3.12 -22.45
C ASP A 24 26.74 4.37 -22.39
N GLU A 25 27.27 5.53 -22.78
CA GLU A 25 26.54 6.81 -22.79
C GLU A 25 25.26 6.73 -23.65
N SER A 26 25.30 5.99 -24.75
CA SER A 26 24.14 5.75 -25.63
C SER A 26 23.00 4.99 -24.92
N VAL A 27 23.33 4.04 -24.04
CA VAL A 27 22.36 3.28 -23.24
C VAL A 27 21.72 4.18 -22.19
N VAL A 28 22.51 5.05 -21.56
CA VAL A 28 22.00 6.04 -20.58
C VAL A 28 21.06 7.03 -21.27
N ASP A 29 21.42 7.56 -22.43
CA ASP A 29 20.57 8.51 -23.15
C ASP A 29 19.25 7.88 -23.63
N THR A 30 19.28 6.60 -24.02
CA THR A 30 18.06 5.84 -24.37
C THR A 30 17.16 5.65 -23.16
N LEU A 31 17.72 5.21 -22.02
CA LEU A 31 16.99 5.07 -20.76
C LEU A 31 16.36 6.39 -20.30
N LEU A 32 17.13 7.48 -20.34
CA LEU A 32 16.62 8.79 -19.94
C LEU A 32 15.50 9.27 -20.87
N LYS A 33 15.58 8.97 -22.17
CA LYS A 33 14.53 9.29 -23.14
C LYS A 33 13.24 8.49 -22.86
N GLU A 34 13.35 7.21 -22.55
CA GLU A 34 12.19 6.38 -22.21
C GLU A 34 11.51 6.82 -20.90
N ILE A 35 12.30 7.10 -19.86
CA ILE A 35 11.78 7.63 -18.59
C ILE A 35 11.10 8.99 -18.84
N SER A 36 11.72 9.86 -19.63
CA SER A 36 11.13 11.17 -19.99
C SER A 36 9.79 11.01 -20.71
N ASN A 37 9.72 10.10 -21.68
CA ASN A 37 8.48 9.80 -22.40
C ASN A 37 7.40 9.26 -21.47
N ALA A 38 7.77 8.34 -20.55
CA ALA A 38 6.84 7.80 -19.58
C ALA A 38 6.28 8.88 -18.64
N LEU A 39 7.12 9.83 -18.20
CA LEU A 39 6.68 10.95 -17.36
C LEU A 39 5.79 11.95 -18.11
N MET A 40 6.11 12.24 -19.37
CA MET A 40 5.25 13.10 -20.22
C MET A 40 3.89 12.44 -20.47
N GLU A 41 3.87 11.13 -20.76
CA GLU A 41 2.64 10.35 -20.84
C GLU A 41 1.88 10.31 -19.51
N ALA A 42 2.58 10.46 -18.38
CA ALA A 42 2.00 10.56 -17.05
C ALA A 42 1.43 11.94 -16.68
N ASP A 43 1.36 12.85 -17.64
CA ASP A 43 0.91 14.24 -17.46
C ASP A 43 1.79 15.07 -16.52
N VAL A 44 3.10 14.78 -16.48
CA VAL A 44 4.11 15.64 -15.82
C VAL A 44 4.53 16.76 -16.78
N ASP A 45 4.74 17.98 -16.27
CA ASP A 45 5.14 19.12 -17.10
C ASP A 45 6.46 18.89 -17.84
N ILE A 46 6.48 19.25 -19.12
CA ILE A 46 7.59 19.00 -20.04
C ILE A 46 8.85 19.74 -19.57
N LYS A 47 8.72 20.95 -19.02
CA LYS A 47 9.88 21.72 -18.53
C LYS A 47 10.52 21.02 -17.34
N LEU A 48 9.71 20.45 -16.45
CA LEU A 48 10.21 19.65 -15.32
C LEU A 48 10.93 18.39 -15.80
N VAL A 49 10.36 17.67 -16.78
CA VAL A 49 10.98 16.48 -17.36
C VAL A 49 12.34 16.81 -18.01
N ILE A 50 12.43 17.92 -18.75
CA ILE A 50 13.69 18.36 -19.38
C ILE A 50 14.74 18.72 -18.31
N GLN A 51 14.35 19.42 -17.24
CA GLN A 51 15.25 19.76 -16.13
C GLN A 51 15.74 18.52 -15.39
N MET A 52 14.85 17.57 -15.11
CA MET A 52 15.16 16.29 -14.49
C MET A 52 16.15 15.50 -15.35
N ARG A 53 15.92 15.40 -16.67
CA ARG A 53 16.82 14.70 -17.60
C ARG A 53 18.23 15.28 -17.56
N LYS A 54 18.38 16.61 -17.56
CA LYS A 54 19.69 17.28 -17.50
C LYS A 54 20.43 16.96 -16.21
N LYS A 55 19.75 17.02 -15.06
CA LYS A 55 20.34 16.68 -13.74
C LYS A 55 20.71 15.21 -13.61
N LEU A 56 19.89 14.31 -14.14
CA LEU A 56 20.19 12.89 -14.14
C LEU A 56 21.40 12.57 -14.99
N LYS A 57 21.52 13.18 -16.19
CA LYS A 57 22.69 12.99 -17.06
C LYS A 57 23.97 13.39 -16.32
N SER A 58 24.02 14.58 -15.72
CA SER A 58 25.19 15.01 -14.94
C SER A 58 25.52 14.10 -13.75
N LYS A 59 24.51 13.64 -12.99
CA LYS A 59 24.72 12.74 -11.84
C LYS A 59 25.28 11.37 -12.28
N ILE A 60 24.85 10.86 -13.43
CA ILE A 60 25.27 9.54 -13.92
C ILE A 60 26.69 9.60 -14.50
N ASP A 61 27.05 10.68 -15.19
CA ASP A 61 28.38 10.87 -15.78
C ASP A 61 29.49 10.98 -14.72
N ASP A 62 29.19 11.56 -13.55
CA ASP A 62 30.12 11.70 -12.42
C ASP A 62 30.34 10.39 -11.62
N THR A 63 29.63 9.30 -11.93
CA THR A 63 29.60 8.08 -11.10
C THR A 63 30.56 6.99 -11.61
N PRO A 64 31.44 6.42 -10.76
CA PRO A 64 32.38 5.36 -11.16
C PRO A 64 31.69 4.07 -11.64
N ASN A 65 32.37 3.30 -12.50
CA ASN A 65 31.83 2.16 -13.26
C ASN A 65 31.30 0.97 -12.42
N VAL A 66 31.59 0.91 -11.12
CA VAL A 66 31.21 -0.22 -10.27
C VAL A 66 29.79 -0.02 -9.77
N ASN A 67 28.89 -0.95 -10.13
CA ASN A 67 27.49 -1.00 -9.67
C ASN A 67 26.55 0.10 -10.23
N LYS A 68 26.83 0.61 -11.44
CA LYS A 68 26.01 1.62 -12.15
C LYS A 68 24.50 1.30 -12.18
N LYS A 69 24.11 0.03 -12.23
CA LYS A 69 22.70 -0.43 -12.27
C LYS A 69 21.87 0.08 -11.09
N LYS A 70 22.29 -0.24 -9.87
CA LYS A 70 21.60 0.21 -8.64
C LYS A 70 21.71 1.72 -8.44
N LEU A 71 22.80 2.32 -8.92
CA LEU A 71 23.04 3.75 -8.80
C LEU A 71 22.12 4.55 -9.72
N ILE A 72 21.90 4.13 -10.97
CA ILE A 72 20.95 4.78 -11.90
C ILE A 72 19.53 4.69 -11.33
N GLN A 73 19.12 3.50 -10.88
CA GLN A 73 17.79 3.27 -10.34
C GLN A 73 17.53 4.12 -9.08
N LYS A 74 18.55 4.21 -8.20
CA LYS A 74 18.53 5.08 -7.03
C LYS A 74 18.53 6.57 -7.42
N ALA A 75 19.32 6.99 -8.40
CA ALA A 75 19.39 8.36 -8.85
C ALA A 75 18.05 8.84 -9.44
N VAL A 76 17.39 7.99 -10.24
CA VAL A 76 16.04 8.26 -10.77
C VAL A 76 15.02 8.35 -9.62
N PHE A 77 15.05 7.42 -8.67
CA PHE A 77 14.17 7.45 -7.49
C PHE A 77 14.36 8.71 -6.66
N ASP A 78 15.62 9.07 -6.36
CA ASP A 78 15.97 10.22 -5.54
C ASP A 78 15.58 11.52 -6.25
N GLU A 79 15.81 11.66 -7.56
CA GLU A 79 15.40 12.85 -8.32
C GLU A 79 13.87 12.99 -8.40
N LEU A 80 13.15 11.88 -8.60
CA LEU A 80 11.68 11.89 -8.56
C LEU A 80 11.16 12.28 -7.17
N CYS A 81 11.81 11.81 -6.09
CA CYS A 81 11.47 12.25 -4.74
C CYS A 81 11.76 13.75 -4.56
N GLU A 82 12.89 14.25 -5.06
CA GLU A 82 13.26 15.67 -4.96
C GLU A 82 12.31 16.60 -5.73
N LEU A 83 11.64 16.12 -6.78
CA LEU A 83 10.63 16.92 -7.49
C LEU A 83 9.35 17.14 -6.66
N VAL A 84 9.02 16.20 -5.77
CA VAL A 84 7.78 16.22 -4.98
C VAL A 84 8.02 16.58 -3.51
N ASP A 85 9.26 16.49 -3.04
CA ASP A 85 9.64 16.83 -1.66
C ASP A 85 10.08 18.29 -1.55
N VAL A 86 9.40 19.06 -0.69
CA VAL A 86 9.72 20.46 -0.43
C VAL A 86 10.50 20.53 0.88
N LYS A 87 11.84 20.43 0.77
CA LYS A 87 12.77 20.30 1.92
C LYS A 87 12.61 21.38 3.00
N ASP A 88 12.21 22.60 2.64
CA ASP A 88 12.08 23.74 3.57
C ASP A 88 10.64 23.99 4.06
N ALA A 89 9.67 23.19 3.63
CA ALA A 89 8.27 23.45 3.97
C ALA A 89 7.93 23.00 5.40
N LYS A 90 7.62 23.96 6.26
CA LYS A 90 7.02 23.70 7.57
C LYS A 90 5.54 23.34 7.38
N VAL A 91 5.24 22.04 7.29
CA VAL A 91 3.85 21.56 7.30
C VAL A 91 3.19 21.95 8.62
N PHE A 92 2.05 22.66 8.55
CA PHE A 92 1.27 23.02 9.71
C PHE A 92 0.83 21.78 10.49
N LYS A 93 1.10 21.79 11.80
CA LYS A 93 0.65 20.78 12.74
C LYS A 93 -0.33 21.42 13.70
N PRO A 94 -1.61 21.01 13.70
CA PRO A 94 -2.59 21.52 14.64
C PRO A 94 -2.12 21.30 16.09
N LYS A 95 -2.32 22.31 16.93
CA LYS A 95 -1.99 22.24 18.36
C LYS A 95 -3.24 21.89 19.16
N LYS A 96 -3.14 20.90 20.05
CA LYS A 96 -4.23 20.59 21.01
C LYS A 96 -4.48 21.77 21.93
N LYS A 97 -5.73 21.91 22.39
CA LYS A 97 -6.22 22.99 23.26
C LYS A 97 -6.10 24.40 22.66
N GLN A 98 -5.85 24.51 21.37
CA GLN A 98 -5.88 25.76 20.61
C GLN A 98 -6.89 25.62 19.47
N CYS A 99 -7.49 26.73 19.06
CA CYS A 99 -8.37 26.76 17.90
C CYS A 99 -7.51 26.84 16.63
N ASN A 100 -7.56 25.79 15.81
CA ASN A 100 -6.87 25.70 14.54
C ASN A 100 -7.91 25.81 13.42
N VAL A 101 -7.93 26.93 12.69
CA VAL A 101 -8.81 27.16 11.54
C VAL A 101 -8.10 26.71 10.28
N ILE A 102 -8.73 25.81 9.51
CA ILE A 102 -8.21 25.25 8.27
C ILE A 102 -9.18 25.57 7.15
N MET A 103 -8.73 26.33 6.16
CA MET A 103 -9.55 26.74 5.01
C MET A 103 -9.21 25.88 3.79
N PHE A 104 -10.23 25.33 3.13
CA PHE A 104 -10.08 24.48 1.96
C PHE A 104 -10.47 25.24 0.71
N VAL A 105 -9.57 25.26 -0.27
CA VAL A 105 -9.73 25.98 -1.54
C VAL A 105 -9.40 25.06 -2.72
N GLY A 106 -9.80 25.45 -3.92
CA GLY A 106 -9.50 24.69 -5.14
C GLY A 106 -10.66 24.66 -6.12
N LEU A 107 -10.43 24.02 -7.25
CA LEU A 107 -11.35 24.05 -8.39
C LEU A 107 -12.67 23.33 -8.12
N GLN A 108 -13.64 23.63 -8.97
CA GLN A 108 -14.91 22.91 -9.01
C GLN A 108 -14.67 21.43 -9.31
N GLY A 109 -15.35 20.53 -8.60
CA GLY A 109 -15.23 19.08 -8.84
C GLY A 109 -13.93 18.44 -8.34
N ALA A 110 -13.00 19.20 -7.74
CA ALA A 110 -11.76 18.66 -7.16
C ALA A 110 -11.96 17.85 -5.87
N GLY A 111 -13.19 17.68 -5.37
CA GLY A 111 -13.48 16.87 -4.19
C GLY A 111 -13.27 17.58 -2.84
N LYS A 112 -13.40 18.92 -2.78
CA LYS A 112 -13.25 19.73 -1.56
C LYS A 112 -14.15 19.26 -0.41
N THR A 113 -15.47 19.32 -0.56
CA THR A 113 -16.44 18.93 0.49
C THR A 113 -16.21 17.52 1.03
N THR A 114 -15.90 16.56 0.15
CA THR A 114 -15.56 15.19 0.53
C THR A 114 -14.25 15.15 1.32
N THR A 115 -13.22 15.85 0.86
CA THR A 115 -11.91 15.92 1.53
C THR A 115 -12.00 16.62 2.89
N CYS A 116 -12.78 17.69 3.00
CA CYS A 116 -13.07 18.37 4.26
C CYS A 116 -13.61 17.38 5.30
N THR A 117 -14.55 16.52 4.90
CA THR A 117 -15.10 15.47 5.77
C THR A 117 -14.04 14.43 6.18
N LYS A 118 -13.23 13.97 5.22
CA LYS A 118 -12.16 12.99 5.47
C LYS A 118 -11.11 13.52 6.45
N VAL A 119 -10.67 14.77 6.24
CA VAL A 119 -9.70 15.43 7.12
C VAL A 119 -10.31 15.65 8.50
N ALA A 120 -11.60 16.00 8.57
CA ALA A 120 -12.30 16.14 9.84
C ALA A 120 -12.32 14.82 10.64
N VAL A 121 -12.64 13.69 9.97
CA VAL A 121 -12.59 12.36 10.59
C VAL A 121 -11.17 11.94 10.96
N TYR A 122 -10.18 12.26 10.12
CA TYR A 122 -8.77 11.98 10.39
C TYR A 122 -8.32 12.61 11.72
N TYR A 123 -8.70 13.87 11.97
CA TYR A 123 -8.36 14.53 13.22
C TYR A 123 -9.27 14.13 14.39
N GLN A 124 -10.55 13.89 14.16
CA GLN A 124 -11.48 13.40 15.19
C GLN A 124 -10.97 12.08 15.80
N ARG A 125 -10.50 11.14 14.97
CA ARG A 125 -9.89 9.86 15.40
C ARG A 125 -8.62 10.05 16.25
N ARG A 126 -7.93 11.19 16.13
CA ARG A 126 -6.75 11.55 16.93
C ARG A 126 -7.11 12.31 18.21
N GLY A 127 -8.39 12.35 18.54
CA GLY A 127 -8.94 12.95 19.75
C GLY A 127 -8.97 14.48 19.71
N TYR A 128 -9.10 15.08 18.53
CA TYR A 128 -9.40 16.51 18.39
C TYR A 128 -10.91 16.74 18.39
N LYS A 129 -11.35 17.84 18.99
CA LYS A 129 -12.73 18.33 18.81
C LYS A 129 -12.84 19.10 17.49
N VAL A 130 -13.50 18.50 16.49
CA VAL A 130 -13.54 19.01 15.10
C VAL A 130 -14.93 19.51 14.72
N GLY A 131 -15.02 20.67 14.09
CA GLY A 131 -16.25 21.25 13.53
C GLY A 131 -16.06 21.63 12.06
N MET A 132 -17.14 21.56 11.28
CA MET A 132 -17.12 21.88 9.84
C MET A 132 -18.03 23.06 9.52
N VAL A 133 -17.56 23.99 8.69
CA VAL A 133 -18.31 25.16 8.23
C VAL A 133 -18.46 25.06 6.71
N CYS A 134 -19.69 25.10 6.23
CA CYS A 134 -19.99 25.18 4.80
C CYS A 134 -20.10 26.65 4.39
N ALA A 135 -19.09 27.17 3.71
CA ALA A 135 -19.08 28.51 3.12
C ALA A 135 -19.31 28.47 1.60
N ASP A 136 -19.75 27.33 1.05
CA ASP A 136 -20.19 27.21 -0.35
C ASP A 136 -21.68 27.59 -0.45
N THR A 137 -21.95 28.89 -0.55
CA THR A 137 -23.31 29.45 -0.66
C THR A 137 -23.85 29.46 -2.10
N PHE A 138 -23.00 29.18 -3.09
CA PHE A 138 -23.34 29.30 -4.52
C PHE A 138 -23.89 28.01 -5.11
N ARG A 139 -23.31 26.86 -4.73
CA ARG A 139 -23.71 25.58 -5.30
C ARG A 139 -24.96 25.05 -4.60
N ALA A 140 -26.01 24.82 -5.39
CA ALA A 140 -27.24 24.20 -4.91
C ALA A 140 -26.94 22.84 -4.23
N GLY A 141 -27.45 22.66 -3.02
CA GLY A 141 -27.26 21.44 -2.23
C GLY A 141 -25.85 21.24 -1.65
N ALA A 142 -24.94 22.23 -1.74
CA ALA A 142 -23.61 22.12 -1.12
C ALA A 142 -23.70 21.96 0.40
N PHE A 143 -24.56 22.75 1.05
CA PHE A 143 -24.80 22.61 2.48
C PHE A 143 -25.41 21.25 2.84
N ASP A 144 -26.37 20.75 2.06
CA ASP A 144 -26.96 19.42 2.28
C ASP A 144 -25.94 18.29 2.08
N GLN A 145 -25.05 18.41 1.08
CA GLN A 145 -23.96 17.46 0.88
C GLN A 145 -23.02 17.43 2.09
N LEU A 146 -22.57 18.59 2.57
CA LEU A 146 -21.72 18.68 3.77
C LEU A 146 -22.44 18.15 5.00
N LYS A 147 -23.71 18.51 5.20
CA LYS A 147 -24.57 18.05 6.30
C LYS A 147 -24.72 16.54 6.32
N GLN A 148 -24.99 15.90 5.19
CA GLN A 148 -25.09 14.44 5.09
C GLN A 148 -23.77 13.77 5.46
N ASN A 149 -22.65 14.27 4.93
CA ASN A 149 -21.32 13.74 5.20
C ASN A 149 -20.92 13.89 6.68
N ALA A 150 -21.13 15.08 7.25
CA ALA A 150 -20.85 15.39 8.64
C ALA A 150 -21.73 14.57 9.60
N THR A 151 -23.02 14.36 9.26
CA THR A 151 -23.93 13.52 10.05
C THR A 151 -23.47 12.07 10.06
N LYS A 152 -23.10 11.50 8.89
CA LYS A 152 -22.54 10.14 8.79
C LYS A 152 -21.27 9.99 9.63
N ALA A 153 -20.44 11.03 9.67
CA ALA A 153 -19.21 11.06 10.45
C ALA A 153 -19.39 11.48 11.93
N ARG A 154 -20.60 11.85 12.36
CA ARG A 154 -20.89 12.40 13.69
C ARG A 154 -20.02 13.62 14.04
N ILE A 155 -19.85 14.52 13.07
CA ILE A 155 -19.09 15.76 13.22
C ILE A 155 -20.07 16.94 13.23
N PRO A 156 -19.99 17.84 14.23
CA PRO A 156 -20.77 19.07 14.24
C PRO A 156 -20.49 19.94 13.02
N PHE A 157 -21.54 20.49 12.42
CA PHE A 157 -21.46 21.31 11.22
C PHE A 157 -22.22 22.64 11.38
N TYR A 158 -21.81 23.63 10.59
CA TYR A 158 -22.44 24.94 10.46
C TYR A 158 -22.60 25.30 8.98
N GLY A 159 -23.65 26.02 8.66
CA GLY A 159 -23.94 26.55 7.34
C GLY A 159 -25.33 27.19 7.37
N SER A 160 -25.69 27.87 6.28
CA SER A 160 -26.95 28.60 6.16
C SER A 160 -27.65 28.23 4.87
N TYR A 161 -28.99 28.11 4.93
CA TYR A 161 -29.84 27.98 3.74
C TYR A 161 -30.29 29.35 3.19
N THR A 162 -30.20 30.40 4.00
CA THR A 162 -30.78 31.72 3.69
C THR A 162 -29.72 32.80 3.51
N GLU A 163 -28.54 32.63 4.12
CA GLU A 163 -27.45 33.59 3.96
C GLU A 163 -26.68 33.28 2.69
N SER A 164 -26.58 34.30 1.84
CA SER A 164 -25.93 34.20 0.52
C SER A 164 -24.46 34.62 0.58
N ASP A 165 -24.08 35.41 1.58
CA ASP A 165 -22.71 35.88 1.76
C ASP A 165 -21.82 34.79 2.41
N PRO A 166 -20.84 34.24 1.67
CA PRO A 166 -19.97 33.19 2.20
C PRO A 166 -19.01 33.70 3.29
N VAL A 167 -18.63 34.98 3.28
CA VAL A 167 -17.74 35.59 4.29
C VAL A 167 -18.43 35.60 5.64
N LYS A 168 -19.71 35.99 5.65
CA LYS A 168 -20.53 36.04 6.85
C LYS A 168 -20.79 34.65 7.41
N VAL A 169 -21.15 33.68 6.56
CA VAL A 169 -21.33 32.27 6.98
C VAL A 169 -20.04 31.69 7.55
N ALA A 170 -18.89 31.96 6.92
CA ALA A 170 -17.59 31.48 7.40
C ALA A 170 -17.23 32.10 8.76
N SER A 171 -17.39 33.41 8.92
CA SER A 171 -17.09 34.14 10.15
C SER A 171 -17.96 33.64 11.32
N GLU A 172 -19.27 33.62 11.15
CA GLU A 172 -20.21 33.19 12.19
C GLU A 172 -20.00 31.73 12.60
N GLY A 173 -19.72 30.85 11.62
CA GLY A 173 -19.44 29.45 11.87
C GLY A 173 -18.14 29.24 12.66
N VAL A 174 -17.08 29.96 12.29
CA VAL A 174 -15.80 29.92 13.01
C VAL A 174 -15.95 30.48 14.43
N GLU A 175 -16.68 31.58 14.61
CA GLU A 175 -16.95 32.15 15.93
C GLU A 175 -17.75 31.20 16.82
N LYS A 176 -18.80 30.58 16.28
CA LYS A 176 -19.61 29.59 17.00
C LYS A 176 -18.73 28.46 17.53
N PHE A 177 -17.91 27.85 16.67
CA PHE A 177 -17.04 26.75 17.07
C PHE A 177 -15.90 27.18 18.00
N LYS A 178 -15.40 28.42 17.86
CA LYS A 178 -14.46 29.03 18.84
C LYS A 178 -15.11 29.13 20.23
N ARG A 179 -16.35 29.65 20.33
CA ARG A 179 -17.10 29.74 21.60
C ARG A 179 -17.33 28.37 22.23
N GLU A 180 -17.63 27.37 21.42
CA GLU A 180 -17.83 25.98 21.86
C GLU A 180 -16.51 25.21 22.10
N LYS A 181 -15.36 25.88 22.05
CA LYS A 181 -14.01 25.34 22.31
C LYS A 181 -13.63 24.17 21.40
N PHE A 182 -13.98 24.25 20.12
CA PHE A 182 -13.46 23.31 19.11
C PHE A 182 -11.98 23.59 18.85
N GLU A 183 -11.23 22.53 18.64
CA GLU A 183 -9.79 22.61 18.41
C GLU A 183 -9.44 22.68 16.94
N ILE A 184 -10.28 22.11 16.06
CA ILE A 184 -10.10 22.17 14.61
C ILE A 184 -11.40 22.61 13.98
N ILE A 185 -11.34 23.67 13.19
CA ILE A 185 -12.47 24.20 12.43
C ILE A 185 -12.10 24.13 10.96
N ILE A 186 -12.85 23.36 10.19
CA ILE A 186 -12.63 23.17 8.76
C ILE A 186 -13.66 24.01 7.99
N VAL A 187 -13.17 24.93 7.16
CA VAL A 187 -14.00 25.80 6.31
C VAL A 187 -13.96 25.28 4.88
N ASP A 188 -15.10 24.81 4.37
CA ASP A 188 -15.29 24.35 2.99
C ASP A 188 -15.79 25.52 2.12
N THR A 189 -14.97 26.01 1.19
CA THR A 189 -15.32 27.10 0.28
C THR A 189 -15.89 26.59 -1.04
N SER A 190 -16.48 27.51 -1.82
CA SER A 190 -16.92 27.23 -3.18
C SER A 190 -15.77 26.82 -4.12
N GLY A 191 -16.08 26.15 -5.23
CA GLY A 191 -15.12 25.93 -6.33
C GLY A 191 -15.66 26.48 -7.63
N ARG A 192 -14.98 27.45 -8.23
CA ARG A 192 -15.35 28.02 -9.54
C ARG A 192 -14.22 27.84 -10.55
N HIS A 193 -14.58 27.81 -11.84
CA HIS A 193 -13.67 27.42 -12.92
C HIS A 193 -13.42 28.51 -13.99
N ARG A 194 -14.18 29.62 -14.09
CA ARG A 194 -14.05 30.51 -15.29
C ARG A 194 -14.13 32.04 -15.09
N GLN A 195 -14.34 32.53 -13.87
CA GLN A 195 -14.19 33.96 -13.56
C GLN A 195 -13.24 34.06 -12.36
N GLU A 196 -11.94 34.10 -12.68
CA GLU A 196 -10.86 33.94 -11.71
C GLU A 196 -10.82 35.08 -10.70
N GLU A 197 -11.02 36.33 -11.11
CA GLU A 197 -10.85 37.51 -10.24
C GLU A 197 -11.86 37.58 -9.08
N GLU A 198 -13.16 37.40 -9.35
CA GLU A 198 -14.19 37.46 -8.30
C GLU A 198 -14.05 36.31 -7.30
N LEU A 199 -13.68 35.10 -7.77
CA LEU A 199 -13.42 33.97 -6.89
C LEU A 199 -12.20 34.23 -5.99
N PHE A 200 -11.11 34.74 -6.57
CA PHE A 200 -9.91 35.05 -5.81
C PHE A 200 -10.21 36.13 -4.76
N LYS A 201 -10.99 37.14 -5.11
CA LYS A 201 -11.44 38.17 -4.19
C LYS A 201 -12.28 37.60 -3.04
N GLU A 202 -13.29 36.80 -3.34
CA GLU A 202 -14.13 36.13 -2.33
C GLU A 202 -13.29 35.26 -1.38
N MET A 203 -12.33 34.50 -1.92
CA MET A 203 -11.44 33.66 -1.10
C MET A 203 -10.52 34.49 -0.20
N ILE A 204 -10.00 35.63 -0.68
CA ILE A 204 -9.21 36.57 0.12
C ILE A 204 -10.08 37.17 1.23
N GLU A 205 -11.30 37.60 0.91
CA GLU A 205 -12.25 38.16 1.89
C GLU A 205 -12.62 37.15 2.98
N ILE A 206 -12.89 35.88 2.62
CA ILE A 206 -13.10 34.79 3.58
C ILE A 206 -11.84 34.60 4.43
N GLY A 207 -10.66 34.57 3.80
CA GLY A 207 -9.37 34.41 4.46
C GLY A 207 -9.10 35.50 5.51
N ASP A 208 -9.39 36.76 5.17
CA ASP A 208 -9.22 37.91 6.05
C ASP A 208 -10.20 37.90 7.22
N ALA A 209 -11.43 37.45 6.99
CA ALA A 209 -12.45 37.34 8.02
C ALA A 209 -12.14 36.22 9.03
N VAL A 210 -11.76 35.02 8.55
CA VAL A 210 -11.57 33.85 9.43
C VAL A 210 -10.14 33.69 9.96
N LYS A 211 -9.16 34.32 9.29
CA LYS A 211 -7.72 34.25 9.58
C LYS A 211 -7.24 32.81 9.75
N PRO A 212 -7.27 31.99 8.69
CA PRO A 212 -6.96 30.57 8.79
C PRO A 212 -5.50 30.36 9.21
N ASN A 213 -5.26 29.39 10.09
CA ASN A 213 -3.90 28.97 10.43
C ASN A 213 -3.22 28.23 9.28
N GLN A 214 -4.04 27.60 8.43
CA GLN A 214 -3.58 26.85 7.27
C GLN A 214 -4.64 26.92 6.17
N THR A 215 -4.22 27.30 4.96
CA THR A 215 -5.04 27.16 3.75
C THR A 215 -4.54 25.95 2.97
N ILE A 216 -5.46 25.07 2.56
CA ILE A 216 -5.19 23.82 1.86
C ILE A 216 -5.82 23.89 0.48
N MET A 217 -5.00 23.72 -0.56
CA MET A 217 -5.47 23.56 -1.92
C MET A 217 -5.81 22.09 -2.20
N VAL A 218 -7.03 21.81 -2.61
CA VAL A 218 -7.45 20.47 -3.06
C VAL A 218 -7.33 20.39 -4.58
N LEU A 219 -6.56 19.42 -5.04
CA LEU A 219 -6.31 19.17 -6.45
C LEU A 219 -6.82 17.79 -6.85
N ASP A 220 -7.41 17.74 -8.04
CA ASP A 220 -7.80 16.50 -8.69
C ASP A 220 -6.58 15.90 -9.38
N ALA A 221 -6.29 14.61 -9.14
CA ALA A 221 -5.19 13.93 -9.82
C ALA A 221 -5.37 13.81 -11.34
N SER A 222 -6.59 13.94 -11.86
CA SER A 222 -6.92 13.89 -13.29
C SER A 222 -6.72 15.20 -14.04
N ILE A 223 -6.40 16.31 -13.34
CA ILE A 223 -6.25 17.64 -13.95
C ILE A 223 -5.09 17.71 -14.97
N GLY A 224 -4.13 16.78 -14.88
CA GLY A 224 -2.99 16.66 -15.78
C GLY A 224 -2.11 17.91 -15.80
N GLN A 225 -1.76 18.36 -17.01
CA GLN A 225 -0.83 19.47 -17.24
C GLN A 225 -1.33 20.83 -16.75
N ALA A 226 -2.65 21.01 -16.66
CA ALA A 226 -3.24 22.25 -16.15
C ALA A 226 -2.98 22.47 -14.65
N ALA A 227 -2.49 21.45 -13.93
CA ALA A 227 -2.12 21.54 -12.52
C ALA A 227 -1.13 22.69 -12.24
N GLU A 228 -0.15 22.92 -13.13
CA GLU A 228 0.92 23.90 -12.91
C GLU A 228 0.36 25.33 -12.87
N ALA A 229 -0.39 25.71 -13.92
CA ALA A 229 -0.96 27.04 -14.05
C ALA A 229 -1.95 27.33 -12.91
N GLN A 230 -2.78 26.34 -12.57
CA GLN A 230 -3.76 26.47 -11.49
C GLN A 230 -3.10 26.59 -10.12
N ALA A 231 -2.13 25.73 -9.80
CA ALA A 231 -1.40 25.83 -8.55
C ALA A 231 -0.66 27.17 -8.42
N ARG A 232 -0.12 27.71 -9.52
CA ARG A 232 0.52 29.04 -9.54
C ARG A 232 -0.46 30.17 -9.28
N ALA A 233 -1.57 30.24 -10.03
CA ALA A 233 -2.57 31.31 -9.87
C ALA A 233 -3.15 31.38 -8.45
N PHE A 234 -3.44 30.21 -7.85
CA PHE A 234 -3.90 30.13 -6.47
C PHE A 234 -2.82 30.51 -5.46
N LYS A 235 -1.55 30.19 -5.74
CA LYS A 235 -0.43 30.50 -4.85
C LYS A 235 -0.15 32.00 -4.81
N GLU A 236 -0.21 32.66 -5.96
CA GLU A 236 -0.05 34.10 -6.10
C GLU A 236 -1.19 34.87 -5.42
N SER A 237 -2.42 34.37 -5.50
CA SER A 237 -3.60 35.07 -4.98
C SER A 237 -3.87 34.83 -3.48
N SER A 238 -3.73 33.59 -3.00
CA SER A 238 -4.18 33.19 -1.65
C SER A 238 -3.10 32.61 -0.74
N ASN A 239 -1.88 32.51 -1.25
CA ASN A 239 -0.72 31.93 -0.58
C ASN A 239 -1.05 30.70 0.30
N PHE A 240 -1.58 29.64 -0.32
CA PHE A 240 -1.89 28.41 0.40
C PHE A 240 -0.60 27.69 0.86
N GLY A 241 -0.66 27.01 2.01
CA GLY A 241 0.52 26.40 2.64
C GLY A 241 0.59 24.88 2.53
N ALA A 242 -0.42 24.22 1.95
CA ALA A 242 -0.44 22.76 1.78
C ALA A 242 -1.35 22.34 0.61
N ILE A 243 -1.08 21.18 0.03
CA ILE A 243 -1.86 20.57 -1.06
C ILE A 243 -2.43 19.22 -0.58
N ILE A 244 -3.65 18.89 -0.99
CA ILE A 244 -4.22 17.55 -0.93
C ILE A 244 -4.57 17.08 -2.33
N MET A 245 -4.07 15.90 -2.70
CA MET A 245 -4.39 15.25 -3.96
C MET A 245 -5.58 14.30 -3.78
N THR A 246 -6.56 14.36 -4.68
CA THR A 246 -7.78 13.52 -4.63
C THR A 246 -7.89 12.64 -5.87
N LYS A 247 -8.82 11.67 -5.83
CA LYS A 247 -9.13 10.74 -6.94
C LYS A 247 -7.92 9.92 -7.40
N MET A 248 -7.01 9.60 -6.47
CA MET A 248 -5.80 8.82 -6.74
C MET A 248 -6.08 7.31 -6.89
N ASP A 249 -7.31 6.90 -6.61
CA ASP A 249 -7.89 5.57 -6.84
C ASP A 249 -8.34 5.34 -8.29
N GLY A 250 -8.57 6.42 -9.05
CA GLY A 250 -9.03 6.33 -10.43
C GLY A 250 -7.93 6.04 -11.45
N HIS A 251 -8.20 6.41 -12.70
CA HIS A 251 -7.24 6.31 -13.81
C HIS A 251 -6.21 7.46 -13.86
N ALA A 252 -6.15 8.27 -12.81
CA ALA A 252 -5.25 9.41 -12.76
C ALA A 252 -3.78 8.95 -12.68
N LYS A 253 -2.94 9.58 -13.50
CA LYS A 253 -1.52 9.25 -13.63
C LYS A 253 -0.64 9.85 -12.54
N GLY A 254 -1.17 10.79 -11.76
CA GLY A 254 -0.48 11.44 -10.65
C GLY A 254 0.58 12.47 -11.06
N GLY A 255 0.91 12.63 -12.34
CA GLY A 255 1.93 13.60 -12.80
C GLY A 255 1.55 15.06 -12.53
N GLY A 256 0.26 15.39 -12.54
CA GLY A 256 -0.22 16.72 -12.14
C GLY A 256 0.14 17.09 -10.70
N ALA A 257 0.28 16.11 -9.79
CA ALA A 257 0.71 16.36 -8.42
C ALA A 257 2.16 16.88 -8.38
N ILE A 258 3.04 16.28 -9.19
CA ILE A 258 4.45 16.67 -9.31
C ILE A 258 4.53 18.10 -9.86
N SER A 259 3.76 18.40 -10.90
CA SER A 259 3.71 19.73 -11.52
C SER A 259 3.19 20.80 -10.55
N ALA A 260 2.16 20.49 -9.77
CA ALA A 260 1.59 21.41 -8.78
C ALA A 260 2.59 21.76 -7.65
N VAL A 261 3.29 20.76 -7.12
CA VAL A 261 4.31 20.98 -6.08
C VAL A 261 5.48 21.79 -6.62
N ALA A 262 5.96 21.45 -7.81
CA ALA A 262 7.09 22.12 -8.42
C ALA A 262 6.81 23.61 -8.68
N ALA A 263 5.58 23.96 -9.08
CA ALA A 263 5.15 25.33 -9.36
C ALA A 263 4.84 26.14 -8.10
N SER A 264 4.13 25.54 -7.13
CA SER A 264 3.68 26.24 -5.92
C SER A 264 4.70 26.23 -4.78
N LYS A 265 5.75 25.40 -4.87
CA LYS A 265 6.71 25.11 -3.79
C LYS A 265 6.01 24.81 -2.46
N THR A 266 4.87 24.12 -2.54
CA THR A 266 4.01 23.85 -1.40
C THR A 266 3.86 22.33 -1.20
N PRO A 267 4.01 21.81 0.04
CA PRO A 267 4.04 20.37 0.27
C PRO A 267 2.65 19.75 0.12
N ILE A 268 2.61 18.52 -0.38
CA ILE A 268 1.42 17.66 -0.29
C ILE A 268 1.37 17.06 1.11
N ILE A 269 0.22 17.12 1.77
CA ILE A 269 0.05 16.61 3.15
C ILE A 269 -0.80 15.33 3.20
N PHE A 270 -1.75 15.18 2.27
CA PHE A 270 -2.62 14.01 2.18
C PHE A 270 -2.91 13.61 0.74
N ILE A 271 -3.27 12.34 0.57
CA ILE A 271 -3.74 11.71 -0.67
C ILE A 271 -5.10 11.06 -0.38
N GLY A 272 -6.13 11.41 -1.15
CA GLY A 272 -7.42 10.74 -1.15
C GLY A 272 -7.42 9.54 -2.09
N THR A 273 -7.62 8.34 -1.57
CA THR A 273 -7.46 7.05 -2.28
C THR A 273 -8.77 6.26 -2.42
N GLY A 274 -9.90 6.96 -2.53
CA GLY A 274 -11.25 6.38 -2.63
C GLY A 274 -12.34 7.40 -2.31
N GLU A 275 -13.60 6.97 -2.27
CA GLU A 275 -14.74 7.83 -1.95
C GLU A 275 -15.17 7.76 -0.48
N HIS A 276 -14.80 6.70 0.24
CA HIS A 276 -15.23 6.50 1.61
C HIS A 276 -14.54 7.49 2.56
N ILE A 277 -15.20 7.75 3.70
CA ILE A 277 -14.78 8.76 4.69
C ILE A 277 -13.39 8.44 5.30
N HIS A 278 -12.94 7.19 5.20
CA HIS A 278 -11.65 6.73 5.71
C HIS A 278 -10.55 6.64 4.64
N ASP A 279 -10.88 6.90 3.37
CA ASP A 279 -9.95 6.79 2.25
C ASP A 279 -9.10 8.07 2.12
N LEU A 280 -8.29 8.32 3.16
CA LEU A 280 -7.35 9.43 3.25
C LEU A 280 -6.04 8.95 3.88
N GLU A 281 -4.96 9.07 3.13
CA GLU A 281 -3.61 8.65 3.52
C GLU A 281 -2.70 9.87 3.70
N SER A 282 -1.77 9.80 4.65
CA SER A 282 -0.75 10.86 4.81
C SER A 282 0.26 10.77 3.67
N PHE A 283 0.68 11.92 3.14
CA PHE A 283 1.63 11.96 2.03
C PHE A 283 3.08 11.88 2.53
N THR A 284 3.86 10.99 1.92
CA THR A 284 5.33 11.01 2.00
C THR A 284 5.88 10.83 0.60
N ALA A 285 6.79 11.69 0.15
CA ALA A 285 7.34 11.63 -1.20
C ALA A 285 7.90 10.24 -1.54
N LYS A 286 8.67 9.65 -0.61
CA LYS A 286 9.21 8.29 -0.77
C LYS A 286 8.13 7.23 -0.99
N GLN A 287 7.07 7.23 -0.16
CA GLN A 287 5.97 6.25 -0.29
C GLN A 287 5.22 6.45 -1.61
N PHE A 288 4.97 7.71 -1.99
CA PHE A 288 4.30 8.03 -3.24
C PHE A 288 5.10 7.55 -4.45
N ILE A 289 6.39 7.86 -4.51
CA ILE A 289 7.27 7.43 -5.60
C ILE A 289 7.48 5.91 -5.60
N SER A 290 7.61 5.28 -4.43
CA SER A 290 7.66 3.82 -4.30
C SER A 290 6.40 3.14 -4.88
N LYS A 291 5.20 3.64 -4.55
CA LYS A 291 3.94 3.16 -5.12
C LYS A 291 3.88 3.40 -6.63
N LEU A 292 4.29 4.58 -7.10
CA LEU A 292 4.33 4.95 -8.51
C LEU A 292 5.28 4.05 -9.31
N LEU A 293 6.40 3.64 -8.71
CA LEU A 293 7.38 2.74 -9.33
C LEU A 293 7.06 1.25 -9.11
N GLY A 294 6.02 0.91 -8.34
CA GLY A 294 5.70 -0.48 -8.01
C GLY A 294 6.72 -1.18 -7.11
N ILE A 295 7.56 -0.41 -6.41
CA ILE A 295 8.51 -0.91 -5.42
C ILE A 295 7.75 -0.96 -4.09
N GLY A 296 7.35 -2.14 -3.64
CA GLY A 296 6.38 -2.36 -2.54
C GLY A 296 6.52 -1.42 -1.33
N ASP A 297 5.39 -0.89 -0.85
CA ASP A 297 5.31 0.06 0.25
C ASP A 297 5.16 -0.62 1.62
N ILE A 298 6.24 -1.21 2.11
CA ILE A 298 6.27 -1.86 3.43
C ILE A 298 6.00 -0.84 4.56
N GLN A 299 6.39 0.42 4.37
CA GLN A 299 6.27 1.46 5.39
C GLN A 299 4.82 1.94 5.58
N GLY A 300 4.10 2.21 4.49
CA GLY A 300 2.69 2.62 4.53
C GLY A 300 1.77 1.54 5.09
N LEU A 301 2.08 0.27 4.83
CA LEU A 301 1.42 -0.87 5.47
C LEU A 301 1.55 -0.79 7.00
N MET A 302 2.76 -0.53 7.50
CA MET A 302 3.01 -0.47 8.94
C MET A 302 2.32 0.73 9.61
N ASP A 303 2.24 1.88 8.95
CA ASP A 303 1.54 3.05 9.46
C ASP A 303 0.02 2.88 9.44
N HIS A 304 -0.53 2.21 8.42
CA HIS A 304 -1.95 1.86 8.38
C HIS A 304 -2.32 0.87 9.49
N VAL A 305 -1.52 -0.18 9.69
CA VAL A 305 -1.69 -1.15 10.78
C VAL A 305 -1.60 -0.48 12.15
N LYS A 306 -0.67 0.45 12.37
CA LYS A 306 -0.57 1.23 13.61
C LYS A 306 -1.79 2.12 13.84
N SER A 307 -2.35 2.71 12.79
CA SER A 307 -3.50 3.62 12.90
C SER A 307 -4.81 2.93 13.31
N LEU A 308 -4.87 1.61 13.18
CA LEU A 308 -6.07 0.82 13.41
C LEU A 308 -6.22 0.34 14.87
N ASN A 309 -5.27 0.64 15.78
CA ASN A 309 -5.31 0.23 17.20
C ASN A 309 -5.87 -1.20 17.35
N LEU A 310 -5.31 -2.14 16.60
CA LEU A 310 -5.71 -3.53 16.70
C LEU A 310 -5.38 -3.98 18.13
N ASP A 311 -6.37 -4.50 18.85
CA ASP A 311 -6.20 -5.14 20.16
C ASP A 311 -5.29 -6.38 20.00
N GLN A 312 -3.98 -6.14 19.91
CA GLN A 312 -2.95 -7.14 19.65
C GLN A 312 -2.59 -7.94 20.91
N GLY A 313 -3.15 -7.61 22.08
CA GLY A 313 -2.76 -8.19 23.36
C GLY A 313 -3.05 -9.68 23.51
N ASP A 314 -4.23 -10.12 23.09
CA ASP A 314 -4.68 -11.51 23.32
C ASP A 314 -4.32 -12.44 22.17
N THR A 315 -4.35 -11.95 20.93
CA THR A 315 -4.06 -12.79 19.76
C THR A 315 -2.58 -13.15 19.63
N ILE A 316 -1.67 -12.29 20.10
CA ILE A 316 -0.23 -12.60 20.14
C ILE A 316 0.08 -13.65 21.24
N LYS A 317 -0.62 -13.59 22.38
CA LYS A 317 -0.45 -14.58 23.47
C LYS A 317 -0.93 -15.98 23.05
N ASN A 318 -2.09 -16.09 22.40
CA ASN A 318 -2.59 -17.38 21.89
C ASN A 318 -1.66 -17.97 20.82
N PHE A 319 -1.03 -17.11 20.01
CA PHE A 319 -0.01 -17.52 19.03
C PHE A 319 1.25 -18.08 19.70
N GLN A 320 1.68 -17.49 20.83
CA GLN A 320 2.82 -17.96 21.62
C GLN A 320 2.51 -19.31 22.31
N GLU A 321 1.28 -19.53 22.76
CA GLU A 321 0.85 -20.76 23.45
C GLU A 321 0.50 -21.93 22.51
N GLY A 322 0.44 -21.71 21.19
CA GLY A 322 0.21 -22.77 20.19
C GLY A 322 -1.21 -23.31 20.13
N LYS A 323 -2.17 -22.63 20.79
CA LYS A 323 -3.60 -22.96 20.75
C LYS A 323 -4.29 -21.97 19.79
N PHE A 324 -4.52 -22.40 18.55
CA PHE A 324 -5.22 -21.60 17.55
C PHE A 324 -6.69 -22.04 17.49
N THR A 325 -7.58 -21.23 18.05
CA THR A 325 -9.03 -21.51 18.15
C THR A 325 -9.80 -20.96 16.94
N LEU A 326 -11.06 -21.39 16.77
CA LEU A 326 -11.95 -20.81 15.74
C LEU A 326 -12.27 -19.34 16.02
N LYS A 327 -12.27 -18.92 17.28
CA LYS A 327 -12.42 -17.52 17.72
C LYS A 327 -11.24 -16.65 17.27
N ASP A 328 -10.03 -17.20 17.32
CA ASP A 328 -8.83 -16.50 16.82
C ASP A 328 -8.94 -16.29 15.31
N LEU A 329 -9.38 -17.33 14.57
CA LEU A 329 -9.65 -17.22 13.14
C LEU A 329 -10.72 -16.16 12.85
N GLN A 330 -11.84 -16.16 13.57
CA GLN A 330 -12.91 -15.16 13.44
C GLN A 330 -12.39 -13.74 13.68
N THR A 331 -11.58 -13.55 14.73
CA THR A 331 -10.99 -12.26 15.06
C THR A 331 -10.06 -11.78 13.95
N GLN A 332 -9.23 -12.66 13.40
CA GLN A 332 -8.37 -12.34 12.26
C GLN A 332 -9.19 -11.97 11.02
N MET A 333 -10.23 -12.72 10.68
CA MET A 333 -11.09 -12.40 9.53
C MET A 333 -11.82 -11.07 9.71
N ASN A 334 -12.29 -10.78 10.92
CA ASN A 334 -12.90 -9.49 11.25
C ASN A 334 -11.89 -8.33 11.15
N ASN A 335 -10.64 -8.55 11.55
CA ASN A 335 -9.58 -7.55 11.40
C ASN A 335 -9.25 -7.31 9.93
N ILE A 336 -9.16 -8.38 9.13
CA ILE A 336 -8.95 -8.31 7.68
C ILE A 336 -10.09 -7.53 7.00
N LEU A 337 -11.35 -7.79 7.36
CA LEU A 337 -12.50 -7.04 6.85
C LEU A 337 -12.51 -5.56 7.28
N LYS A 338 -11.92 -5.23 8.44
CA LYS A 338 -11.76 -3.84 8.92
C LYS A 338 -10.61 -3.09 8.25
N MET A 339 -9.64 -3.80 7.66
CA MET A 339 -8.47 -3.20 6.98
C MET A 339 -8.79 -2.66 5.58
N GLY A 340 -10.05 -2.76 5.12
CA GLY A 340 -10.49 -2.19 3.85
C GLY A 340 -10.21 -3.12 2.65
N PRO A 341 -10.07 -2.57 1.43
CA PRO A 341 -10.00 -3.37 0.21
C PRO A 341 -8.74 -4.26 0.17
N LEU A 342 -8.97 -5.58 0.16
CA LEU A 342 -7.92 -6.61 0.25
C LEU A 342 -6.95 -6.60 -0.93
N SER A 343 -7.39 -6.03 -2.06
CA SER A 343 -6.55 -5.78 -3.24
C SER A 343 -5.34 -4.90 -2.91
N LYS A 344 -5.50 -3.89 -2.05
CA LYS A 344 -4.38 -3.03 -1.62
C LYS A 344 -3.34 -3.81 -0.82
N ILE A 345 -3.76 -4.70 0.08
CA ILE A 345 -2.85 -5.55 0.87
C ILE A 345 -2.14 -6.57 -0.03
N ALA A 346 -2.88 -7.19 -0.96
CA ALA A 346 -2.33 -8.16 -1.91
C ALA A 346 -1.29 -7.54 -2.86
N GLN A 347 -1.49 -6.31 -3.32
CA GLN A 347 -0.53 -5.55 -4.14
C GLN A 347 0.74 -5.15 -3.38
N MET A 348 0.70 -5.17 -2.04
CA MET A 348 1.82 -4.81 -1.18
C MET A 348 2.63 -6.02 -0.69
N LEU A 349 2.16 -7.26 -0.93
CA LEU A 349 2.86 -8.49 -0.56
C LEU A 349 3.82 -8.95 -1.66
N PRO A 350 5.13 -9.16 -1.36
CA PRO A 350 6.09 -9.66 -2.34
C PRO A 350 5.83 -11.14 -2.67
N GLY A 351 6.14 -11.56 -3.91
CA GLY A 351 6.25 -12.98 -4.28
C GLY A 351 5.12 -13.59 -5.12
N GLY A 352 4.43 -12.82 -5.98
CA GLY A 352 3.51 -13.38 -6.98
C GLY A 352 2.16 -13.91 -6.45
N ILE A 353 1.95 -13.92 -5.13
CA ILE A 353 0.64 -14.20 -4.51
C ILE A 353 -0.39 -13.13 -4.91
N GLY A 354 0.06 -11.89 -5.13
CA GLY A 354 -0.78 -10.79 -5.64
C GLY A 354 -1.39 -11.09 -7.01
N ASP A 355 -0.65 -11.76 -7.91
CA ASP A 355 -1.14 -12.08 -9.26
C ASP A 355 -2.21 -13.18 -9.26
N MET A 356 -2.13 -14.11 -8.31
CA MET A 356 -3.12 -15.18 -8.13
C MET A 356 -4.42 -14.66 -7.47
N MET A 357 -4.32 -13.71 -6.53
CA MET A 357 -5.50 -13.05 -5.94
C MET A 357 -6.14 -12.01 -6.86
N ASN A 358 -5.39 -11.40 -7.79
CA ASN A 358 -5.94 -10.49 -8.80
C ASN A 358 -6.88 -11.18 -9.81
N GLN A 359 -6.86 -12.52 -9.92
CA GLN A 359 -7.78 -13.27 -10.77
C GLN A 359 -9.18 -13.44 -10.15
N VAL A 360 -9.31 -13.25 -8.83
CA VAL A 360 -10.58 -13.34 -8.11
C VAL A 360 -11.01 -11.92 -7.77
N GLY A 361 -12.19 -11.50 -8.23
CA GLY A 361 -12.69 -10.14 -8.03
C GLY A 361 -12.69 -9.73 -6.54
N GLU A 362 -12.34 -8.47 -6.26
CA GLU A 362 -12.23 -7.92 -4.90
C GLU A 362 -13.53 -8.05 -4.09
N GLU A 363 -14.65 -7.85 -4.77
CA GLU A 363 -15.98 -7.98 -4.20
C GLU A 363 -16.31 -9.43 -3.83
N GLU A 364 -15.85 -10.38 -4.64
CA GLU A 364 -16.05 -11.82 -4.42
C GLU A 364 -15.21 -12.29 -3.23
N THR A 365 -13.95 -11.85 -3.15
CA THR A 365 -13.05 -12.14 -2.03
C THR A 365 -13.62 -11.59 -0.72
N SER A 366 -14.08 -10.34 -0.71
CA SER A 366 -14.73 -9.75 0.48
C SER A 366 -16.01 -10.47 0.88
N LYS A 367 -16.83 -10.90 -0.08
CA LYS A 367 -18.03 -11.72 0.17
C LYS A 367 -17.68 -13.07 0.79
N ARG A 368 -16.60 -13.74 0.33
CA ARG A 368 -16.12 -15.01 0.91
C ARG A 368 -15.69 -14.84 2.36
N PHE A 369 -14.89 -13.82 2.67
CA PHE A 369 -14.50 -13.53 4.06
C PHE A 369 -15.70 -13.23 4.97
N LYS A 370 -16.69 -12.47 4.49
CA LYS A 370 -17.95 -12.23 5.24
C LYS A 370 -18.74 -13.52 5.47
N ARG A 371 -18.84 -14.41 4.47
CA ARG A 371 -19.51 -15.71 4.64
C ARG A 371 -18.84 -16.56 5.71
N MET A 372 -17.51 -16.58 5.76
CA MET A 372 -16.79 -17.29 6.82
C MET A 372 -17.10 -16.72 8.21
N VAL A 373 -17.20 -15.40 8.34
CA VAL A 373 -17.61 -14.76 9.60
C VAL A 373 -19.03 -15.18 9.97
N TYR A 374 -19.99 -15.19 9.04
CA TYR A 374 -21.36 -15.64 9.32
C TYR A 374 -21.45 -17.12 9.74
N ILE A 375 -20.60 -17.99 9.16
CA ILE A 375 -20.45 -19.38 9.60
C ILE A 375 -19.99 -19.44 11.06
N MET A 376 -18.98 -18.64 11.43
CA MET A 376 -18.46 -18.59 12.79
C MET A 376 -19.43 -17.93 13.78
N ASP A 377 -20.21 -16.92 13.35
CA ASP A 377 -21.25 -16.29 14.17
C ASP A 377 -22.39 -17.27 14.50
N SER A 378 -22.58 -18.31 13.69
CA SER A 378 -23.57 -19.38 13.91
C SER A 378 -23.06 -20.49 14.85
N MET A 379 -21.84 -20.38 15.35
CA MET A 379 -21.24 -21.29 16.32
C MET A 379 -21.47 -20.81 17.76
N THR A 380 -21.52 -21.75 18.69
CA THR A 380 -21.57 -21.46 20.12
C THR A 380 -20.20 -21.04 20.64
N LYS A 381 -20.16 -20.39 21.81
CA LYS A 381 -18.90 -19.99 22.46
C LYS A 381 -17.93 -21.17 22.68
N GLN A 382 -18.46 -22.33 23.08
CA GLN A 382 -17.68 -23.55 23.29
C GLN A 382 -17.07 -24.07 21.98
N GLU A 383 -17.80 -23.99 20.87
CA GLU A 383 -17.30 -24.38 19.55
C GLU A 383 -16.26 -23.38 19.04
N LEU A 384 -16.46 -22.07 19.24
CA LEU A 384 -15.51 -21.03 18.85
C LEU A 384 -14.20 -21.11 19.64
N GLU A 385 -14.25 -21.40 20.94
CA GLU A 385 -13.07 -21.52 21.79
C GLU A 385 -12.37 -22.88 21.64
N SER A 386 -12.89 -23.77 20.78
CA SER A 386 -12.28 -25.06 20.46
C SER A 386 -11.36 -25.02 19.24
N ASP A 387 -10.64 -26.13 19.04
CA ASP A 387 -9.84 -26.41 17.85
C ASP A 387 -10.66 -27.04 16.70
N GLY A 388 -11.98 -27.08 16.83
CA GLY A 388 -12.87 -27.75 15.88
C GLY A 388 -13.18 -29.21 16.22
N SER A 389 -12.59 -29.77 17.28
CA SER A 389 -12.92 -31.12 17.77
C SER A 389 -14.42 -31.38 18.00
N PRO A 390 -15.25 -30.43 18.51
CA PRO A 390 -16.68 -30.69 18.71
C PRO A 390 -17.44 -31.01 17.41
N PHE A 391 -16.94 -30.53 16.26
CA PHE A 391 -17.54 -30.81 14.95
C PHE A 391 -17.18 -32.20 14.41
N ILE A 392 -16.04 -32.75 14.86
CA ILE A 392 -15.62 -34.13 14.55
C ILE A 392 -16.42 -35.11 15.39
N ASP A 393 -16.57 -34.81 16.69
CA ASP A 393 -17.30 -35.67 17.63
C ASP A 393 -18.81 -35.71 17.34
N GLN A 394 -19.37 -34.59 16.87
CA GLN A 394 -20.80 -34.46 16.58
C GLN A 394 -21.04 -33.74 15.25
N PRO A 395 -21.03 -34.48 14.12
CA PRO A 395 -21.25 -33.91 12.78
C PRO A 395 -22.60 -33.21 12.61
N SER A 396 -23.60 -33.51 13.45
CA SER A 396 -24.90 -32.81 13.48
C SER A 396 -24.74 -31.29 13.72
N ARG A 397 -23.65 -30.86 14.37
CA ARG A 397 -23.31 -29.45 14.59
C ARG A 397 -22.97 -28.73 13.29
N ILE A 398 -22.34 -29.42 12.33
CA ILE A 398 -22.03 -28.86 11.00
C ILE A 398 -23.32 -28.52 10.27
N ILE A 399 -24.31 -29.42 10.31
CA ILE A 399 -25.63 -29.21 9.69
C ILE A 399 -26.37 -28.04 10.35
N ARG A 400 -26.29 -27.92 11.69
CA ARG A 400 -26.89 -26.80 12.44
C ARG A 400 -26.26 -25.47 12.05
N VAL A 401 -24.92 -25.41 12.02
CA VAL A 401 -24.17 -24.19 11.65
C VAL A 401 -24.49 -23.80 10.21
N ALA A 402 -24.44 -24.73 9.26
CA ALA A 402 -24.77 -24.47 7.86
C ALA A 402 -26.18 -23.88 7.68
N ARG A 403 -27.19 -24.41 8.39
CA ARG A 403 -28.54 -23.86 8.41
C ARG A 403 -28.61 -22.46 9.03
N GLY A 404 -27.88 -22.23 10.12
CA GLY A 404 -27.84 -20.95 10.82
C GLY A 404 -27.16 -19.83 10.02
N SER A 405 -26.12 -20.17 9.25
CA SER A 405 -25.37 -19.22 8.41
C SER A 405 -25.94 -19.08 7.00
N GLY A 406 -26.92 -19.92 6.62
CA GLY A 406 -27.45 -19.96 5.26
C GLY A 406 -26.43 -20.47 4.22
N THR A 407 -25.45 -21.25 4.66
CA THR A 407 -24.37 -21.80 3.82
C THR A 407 -24.52 -23.32 3.66
N SER A 408 -23.72 -23.89 2.77
CA SER A 408 -23.65 -25.35 2.58
C SER A 408 -22.79 -26.02 3.65
N VAL A 409 -23.00 -27.34 3.84
CA VAL A 409 -22.17 -28.18 4.72
C VAL A 409 -20.70 -28.16 4.27
N THR A 410 -20.45 -28.19 2.96
CA THR A 410 -19.12 -28.13 2.36
C THR A 410 -18.39 -26.82 2.68
N GLU A 411 -19.10 -25.70 2.73
CA GLU A 411 -18.52 -24.41 3.14
C GLU A 411 -18.10 -24.43 4.62
N VAL A 412 -18.88 -25.07 5.51
CA VAL A 412 -18.51 -25.19 6.94
C VAL A 412 -17.30 -26.10 7.12
N GLU A 413 -17.23 -27.21 6.40
CA GLU A 413 -16.07 -28.10 6.40
C GLU A 413 -14.81 -27.40 5.85
N ALA A 414 -14.96 -26.59 4.80
CA ALA A 414 -13.88 -25.79 4.25
C ALA A 414 -13.32 -24.80 5.28
N VAL A 415 -14.16 -24.17 6.12
CA VAL A 415 -13.70 -23.30 7.21
C VAL A 415 -12.90 -24.08 8.26
N LEU A 416 -13.35 -25.28 8.64
CA LEU A 416 -12.64 -26.15 9.58
C LEU A 416 -11.28 -26.60 9.03
N LEU A 417 -11.22 -26.93 7.74
CA LEU A 417 -9.97 -27.27 7.05
C LEU A 417 -9.02 -26.07 6.96
N GLN A 418 -9.52 -24.88 6.63
CA GLN A 418 -8.72 -23.67 6.60
C GLN A 418 -8.15 -23.34 7.98
N ARG A 419 -8.93 -23.50 9.06
CA ARG A 419 -8.41 -23.38 10.43
C ARG A 419 -7.24 -24.33 10.68
N ASN A 420 -7.36 -25.60 10.27
CA ASN A 420 -6.30 -26.59 10.43
C ASN A 420 -5.02 -26.19 9.65
N MET A 421 -5.17 -25.64 8.46
CA MET A 421 -4.07 -25.10 7.66
C MET A 421 -3.40 -23.91 8.36
N PHE A 422 -4.19 -22.93 8.85
CA PHE A 422 -3.66 -21.77 9.59
C PHE A 422 -2.97 -22.20 10.89
N ALA A 423 -3.53 -23.16 11.63
CA ALA A 423 -2.93 -23.71 12.84
C ALA A 423 -1.63 -24.49 12.55
N SER A 424 -1.54 -25.16 11.41
CA SER A 424 -0.30 -25.83 10.95
C SER A 424 0.77 -24.78 10.58
N MET A 425 0.39 -23.76 9.82
CA MET A 425 1.27 -22.67 9.44
C MET A 425 1.80 -21.91 10.66
N ALA A 426 0.94 -21.57 11.63
CA ALA A 426 1.33 -20.92 12.88
C ALA A 426 2.36 -21.75 13.67
N ARG A 427 2.22 -23.08 13.71
CA ARG A 427 3.20 -23.99 14.32
C ARG A 427 4.54 -23.95 13.59
N THR A 428 4.54 -23.94 12.26
CA THR A 428 5.74 -23.86 11.41
C THR A 428 6.44 -22.49 11.53
N THR A 429 5.68 -21.40 11.65
CA THR A 429 6.24 -20.06 11.86
C THR A 429 6.85 -19.94 13.26
N LYS A 430 6.25 -20.57 14.29
CA LYS A 430 6.82 -20.67 15.63
C LYS A 430 8.13 -21.46 15.63
N SER A 431 8.22 -22.57 14.91
CA SER A 431 9.48 -23.34 14.81
C SER A 431 10.57 -22.54 14.09
N MET A 432 10.23 -21.76 13.06
CA MET A 432 11.18 -20.83 12.42
C MET A 432 11.60 -19.66 13.32
N ALA A 433 10.66 -19.07 14.06
CA ALA A 433 10.93 -17.95 14.96
C ALA A 433 11.71 -18.35 16.23
N GLN A 434 11.61 -19.62 16.65
CA GLN A 434 12.39 -20.20 17.75
C GLN A 434 13.70 -20.87 17.29
N GLY A 435 14.13 -20.68 16.03
CA GLY A 435 15.43 -21.16 15.54
C GLY A 435 15.51 -22.67 15.27
N GLY A 436 14.37 -23.37 15.20
CA GLY A 436 14.30 -24.79 14.83
C GLY A 436 14.20 -24.97 13.33
N GLY A 437 15.25 -25.53 12.72
CA GLY A 437 15.28 -25.88 11.30
C GLY A 437 14.12 -26.79 10.88
N MET A 438 13.71 -26.69 9.61
CA MET A 438 12.67 -27.52 8.99
C MET A 438 12.89 -29.02 9.24
N PRO A 439 11.85 -29.80 9.60
CA PRO A 439 11.91 -31.26 9.56
C PRO A 439 11.93 -31.72 8.09
N GLY A 440 13.04 -32.29 7.64
CA GLY A 440 13.16 -32.92 6.31
C GLY A 440 14.28 -32.40 5.40
N MET A 441 15.08 -31.41 5.84
CA MET A 441 16.35 -31.11 5.20
C MET A 441 17.53 -31.63 6.04
N PRO A 442 18.54 -32.27 5.43
CA PRO A 442 19.77 -32.62 6.13
C PRO A 442 20.41 -31.36 6.73
N ASN A 443 20.49 -31.38 8.06
CA ASN A 443 21.25 -30.49 8.93
C ASN A 443 22.35 -29.67 8.24
N MET A 444 22.18 -28.36 8.20
CA MET A 444 23.33 -27.43 8.24
C MET A 444 23.26 -26.66 9.57
N PRO A 445 23.91 -27.15 10.64
CA PRO A 445 23.91 -26.48 11.94
C PRO A 445 25.11 -25.54 12.06
N GLY A 446 24.86 -24.32 12.54
CA GLY A 446 25.81 -23.52 13.30
C GLY A 446 26.93 -22.83 12.51
N MET A 447 26.77 -21.52 12.31
CA MET A 447 27.92 -20.60 12.23
C MET A 447 28.05 -19.91 13.60
N PRO A 448 28.80 -20.49 14.56
CA PRO A 448 29.31 -19.72 15.68
C PRO A 448 30.52 -18.92 15.21
N SER A 449 30.52 -17.62 15.52
CA SER A 449 31.72 -16.81 15.57
C SER A 449 32.82 -17.56 16.35
N MET A 450 33.93 -17.92 15.70
CA MET A 450 35.09 -18.51 16.38
C MET A 450 36.39 -17.89 15.87
N ASN A 451 36.80 -16.84 16.56
CA ASN A 451 38.17 -16.35 16.58
C ASN A 451 38.87 -17.04 17.76
N SER A 452 39.43 -18.24 17.56
CA SER A 452 40.21 -18.95 18.59
C SER A 452 41.66 -19.23 18.14
N PRO A 453 42.68 -18.89 18.95
CA PRO A 453 44.10 -19.01 18.57
C PRO A 453 44.59 -20.43 18.29
N GLN A 454 43.91 -21.45 18.82
CA GLN A 454 44.29 -22.86 18.66
C GLN A 454 44.01 -23.41 17.25
N MET A 455 42.95 -22.92 16.58
CA MET A 455 42.61 -23.40 15.23
C MET A 455 43.54 -22.82 14.15
N ARG A 456 44.05 -21.59 14.35
CA ARG A 456 45.11 -21.02 13.49
C ARG A 456 46.39 -21.84 13.54
N LYS A 457 46.77 -22.33 14.72
CA LYS A 457 47.97 -23.15 14.90
C LYS A 457 47.85 -24.52 14.23
N ALA A 458 46.65 -25.12 14.26
CA ALA A 458 46.36 -26.37 13.55
C ALA A 458 46.35 -26.19 12.02
N MET A 459 45.81 -25.08 11.52
CA MET A 459 45.76 -24.79 10.07
C MET A 459 47.15 -24.47 9.48
N GLN A 460 48.01 -23.84 10.27
CA GLN A 460 49.40 -23.54 9.91
C GLN A 460 50.27 -24.82 9.86
N GLN A 461 49.96 -25.81 10.70
CA GLN A 461 50.62 -27.12 10.71
C GLN A 461 50.12 -28.04 9.57
N MET A 462 48.90 -27.81 9.09
CA MET A 462 48.32 -28.53 7.95
C MET A 462 48.87 -28.04 6.60
N GLN A 463 49.26 -26.77 6.50
CA GLN A 463 49.93 -26.22 5.31
C GLN A 463 51.39 -26.68 5.15
N SER A 464 52.03 -27.19 6.21
CA SER A 464 53.43 -27.63 6.16
C SER A 464 53.65 -29.08 5.71
N ASN A 465 52.59 -29.83 5.39
CA ASN A 465 52.73 -31.26 5.04
C ASN A 465 52.11 -31.61 3.66
N PRO A 466 52.89 -31.58 2.56
CA PRO A 466 52.41 -31.78 1.19
C PRO A 466 51.78 -33.16 0.95
N ALA A 467 52.18 -34.19 1.69
CA ALA A 467 51.69 -35.57 1.53
C ALA A 467 50.22 -35.76 1.95
N MET A 468 49.68 -34.86 2.79
CA MET A 468 48.28 -34.94 3.23
C MET A 468 47.32 -34.32 2.20
N MET A 469 47.78 -33.34 1.43
CA MET A 469 46.98 -32.68 0.39
C MET A 469 46.78 -33.60 -0.82
N GLU A 470 47.79 -34.40 -1.18
CA GLU A 470 47.71 -35.37 -2.27
C GLU A 470 46.69 -36.50 -1.99
N ASN A 471 46.59 -36.93 -0.72
CA ASN A 471 45.59 -37.92 -0.30
C ASN A 471 44.16 -37.37 -0.27
N ILE A 472 43.96 -36.07 0.02
CA ILE A 472 42.64 -35.42 -0.07
C ILE A 472 42.24 -35.23 -1.53
N GLN A 473 43.20 -34.90 -2.41
CA GLN A 473 42.95 -34.71 -3.85
C GLN A 473 42.61 -36.03 -4.56
N LYS A 474 43.22 -37.16 -4.14
CA LYS A 474 42.85 -38.52 -4.59
C LYS A 474 41.48 -38.98 -4.07
N MET A 475 41.02 -38.48 -2.92
CA MET A 475 39.69 -38.79 -2.38
C MET A 475 38.57 -37.96 -3.04
N MET A 476 38.87 -36.74 -3.51
CA MET A 476 37.91 -35.86 -4.20
C MET A 476 37.79 -36.11 -5.71
N GLY A 477 38.71 -36.87 -6.32
CA GLY A 477 38.67 -37.24 -7.74
C GLY A 477 37.61 -38.30 -8.11
N GLY A 478 36.90 -38.88 -7.13
CA GLY A 478 35.89 -39.93 -7.34
C GLY A 478 34.43 -39.44 -7.41
N MET A 479 34.18 -38.12 -7.35
CA MET A 479 32.82 -37.56 -7.29
C MET A 479 32.61 -36.47 -8.35
N GLY A 480 32.94 -36.79 -9.60
CA GLY A 480 32.58 -35.99 -10.77
C GLY A 480 31.21 -36.40 -11.30
N GLY A 481 30.17 -35.66 -10.94
CA GLY A 481 28.83 -35.91 -11.50
C GLY A 481 27.69 -35.23 -10.76
N MET A 482 27.67 -33.90 -10.69
CA MET A 482 26.41 -33.13 -10.56
C MET A 482 26.68 -31.63 -10.78
N GLY A 483 26.72 -31.25 -12.06
CA GLY A 483 26.55 -29.87 -12.50
C GLY A 483 25.25 -29.78 -13.31
N GLY A 484 24.41 -28.81 -12.99
CA GLY A 484 23.31 -28.35 -13.85
C GLY A 484 21.94 -28.97 -13.59
N MET A 485 21.13 -28.34 -12.72
CA MET A 485 19.67 -28.47 -12.77
C MET A 485 19.11 -27.34 -13.65
N GLY A 486 19.00 -27.65 -14.94
CA GLY A 486 18.18 -26.97 -15.92
C GLY A 486 17.71 -28.02 -16.92
N GLY A 487 16.39 -28.18 -17.08
CA GLY A 487 15.78 -29.02 -18.11
C GLY A 487 14.74 -30.02 -17.59
N MET A 488 13.47 -29.80 -17.96
CA MET A 488 12.46 -30.87 -18.00
C MET A 488 12.91 -31.96 -18.99
N PRO A 489 12.53 -33.24 -18.79
CA PRO A 489 12.79 -34.30 -19.75
C PRO A 489 12.12 -34.02 -21.10
N ASN A 490 12.84 -34.26 -22.20
CA ASN A 490 12.29 -34.10 -23.54
C ASN A 490 11.19 -35.12 -23.83
N GLN A 491 10.22 -34.72 -24.65
CA GLN A 491 8.99 -35.46 -24.95
C GLN A 491 9.20 -36.88 -25.51
N GLN A 492 10.37 -37.13 -26.12
CA GLN A 492 10.79 -38.44 -26.64
C GLN A 492 11.16 -39.44 -25.52
N ASP A 493 11.75 -38.95 -24.42
CA ASP A 493 12.11 -39.78 -23.27
C ASP A 493 10.89 -40.12 -22.40
N MET A 494 9.87 -39.24 -22.42
CA MET A 494 8.58 -39.52 -21.79
C MET A 494 7.77 -40.55 -22.60
N MET A 495 7.84 -40.51 -23.92
CA MET A 495 7.18 -41.51 -24.78
C MET A 495 7.81 -42.90 -24.67
N SER A 496 9.13 -43.01 -24.50
CA SER A 496 9.80 -44.31 -24.32
C SER A 496 9.47 -44.94 -22.95
N MET A 497 9.33 -44.12 -21.90
CA MET A 497 8.86 -44.59 -20.58
C MET A 497 7.41 -45.09 -20.59
N MET A 498 6.53 -44.52 -21.41
CA MET A 498 5.14 -45.01 -21.55
C MET A 498 5.01 -46.31 -22.37
N GLN A 499 6.09 -46.73 -23.05
CA GLN A 499 6.13 -48.00 -23.78
C GLN A 499 6.66 -49.15 -22.92
N ASP A 500 7.16 -48.89 -21.72
CA ASP A 500 7.59 -49.93 -20.79
C ASP A 500 6.40 -50.85 -20.42
N PRO A 501 6.49 -52.16 -20.67
CA PRO A 501 5.43 -53.13 -20.35
C PRO A 501 5.00 -53.09 -18.88
N LYS A 502 5.90 -52.75 -17.96
CA LYS A 502 5.60 -52.68 -16.52
C LYS A 502 4.75 -51.46 -16.17
N ILE A 503 4.99 -50.32 -16.84
CA ILE A 503 4.19 -49.10 -16.64
C ILE A 503 2.80 -49.24 -17.29
N LYS A 504 2.70 -49.92 -18.44
CA LYS A 504 1.40 -50.27 -19.03
C LYS A 504 0.56 -51.19 -18.13
N ALA A 505 1.18 -52.22 -17.55
CA ALA A 505 0.49 -53.12 -16.62
C ALA A 505 0.00 -52.38 -15.35
N MET A 506 0.82 -51.44 -14.84
CA MET A 506 0.45 -50.59 -13.70
C MET A 506 -0.70 -49.62 -14.04
N ALA A 507 -0.70 -49.05 -15.25
CA ALA A 507 -1.76 -48.17 -15.72
C ALA A 507 -3.09 -48.91 -15.97
N GLU A 508 -3.05 -50.15 -16.47
CA GLU A 508 -4.25 -51.01 -16.61
C GLU A 508 -4.81 -51.44 -15.26
N GLN A 509 -3.96 -51.73 -14.27
CA GLN A 509 -4.39 -51.98 -12.90
C GLN A 509 -5.07 -50.75 -12.28
N MET A 510 -4.52 -49.56 -12.48
CA MET A 510 -5.16 -48.33 -12.00
C MET A 510 -6.50 -48.04 -12.70
N LYS A 511 -6.61 -48.26 -14.01
CA LYS A 511 -7.89 -48.09 -14.73
C LYS A 511 -8.99 -49.00 -14.19
N LYS A 512 -8.67 -50.26 -13.89
CA LYS A 512 -9.61 -51.20 -13.25
C LYS A 512 -9.98 -50.78 -11.82
N GLN A 513 -9.04 -50.20 -11.07
CA GLN A 513 -9.24 -49.82 -9.67
C GLN A 513 -10.06 -48.53 -9.51
N PHE A 514 -10.04 -47.64 -10.51
CA PHE A 514 -10.77 -46.37 -10.51
C PHE A 514 -12.04 -46.36 -11.40
N GLY A 515 -12.45 -47.50 -11.94
CA GLY A 515 -13.72 -47.63 -12.68
C GLY A 515 -13.81 -46.79 -13.94
N LEU A 516 -12.67 -46.46 -14.55
CA LEU A 516 -12.60 -45.71 -15.81
C LEU A 516 -12.44 -46.72 -16.96
N SER A 517 -13.58 -47.29 -17.38
CA SER A 517 -13.73 -47.98 -18.67
C SER A 517 -14.07 -46.99 -19.77
#